data_AF-A0A314ZN88-F1
#
_entry.id   AF-A0A314ZN88-F1
#
_cell.length_a   1.000
_cell.length_b   1.000
_cell.length_c   1.000
_cell.angle_alpha   90.00
_cell.angle_beta   90.00
_cell.angle_gamma   90.00
#
_symmetry.space_group_name_H-M   'P 1'
#
loop_
_entity.id
_entity.type
_entity.pdbx_description
1 polymer ?
#
loop_
_entity_poly.entity_id
_entity_poly.type
_entity_poly.pdbx_seq_one_letter_code
_entity_poly.pdbx_strand_id
1 'polypeptide(L)'
;MGFNLEKSTSVNALRAFGGKNKLVLNRSREVLKTWGWSEDDFLSAFRKNPRCMIVSEKKLMQTMDLLVNKMGWSSGMIAKYSVVLGLSLERRLIPRCSVVEVLLLRFHK
;
A
#
# COMPACT_ATOMS: atom_id res chain seq x y z
N MET A 1 -10.40 -16.02 -7.04
CA MET A 1 -10.23 -15.08 -5.90
C MET A 1 -10.92 -15.70 -4.67
N GLY A 2 -10.23 -16.52 -3.87
CA GLY A 2 -10.84 -17.22 -2.73
C GLY A 2 -10.97 -16.33 -1.48
N PHE A 3 -12.02 -15.50 -1.42
CA PHE A 3 -12.32 -14.69 -0.24
C PHE A 3 -13.18 -15.50 0.74
N ASN A 4 -12.83 -15.44 2.03
CA ASN A 4 -13.72 -15.94 3.08
C ASN A 4 -14.78 -14.87 3.36
N LEU A 5 -16.02 -15.14 2.94
CA LEU A 5 -17.16 -14.22 2.98
C LEU A 5 -17.60 -13.81 4.41
N GLU A 6 -17.17 -14.53 5.44
CA GLU A 6 -17.52 -14.23 6.84
C GLU A 6 -16.64 -13.11 7.45
N LYS A 7 -15.54 -12.75 6.80
CA LYS A 7 -14.63 -11.71 7.29
C LYS A 7 -15.02 -10.33 6.74
N SER A 8 -14.85 -9.28 7.56
CA SER A 8 -15.07 -7.87 7.17
C SER A 8 -14.29 -7.44 5.91
N THR A 9 -13.20 -8.14 5.62
CA THR A 9 -12.41 -8.02 4.39
C THR A 9 -13.23 -8.27 3.12
N SER A 10 -14.28 -9.10 3.18
CA SER A 10 -15.15 -9.44 2.05
C SER A 10 -16.08 -8.30 1.65
N VAL A 11 -16.62 -7.52 2.60
CA VAL A 11 -17.38 -6.30 2.28
C VAL A 11 -16.46 -5.27 1.62
N ASN A 12 -15.22 -5.14 2.09
CA ASN A 12 -14.24 -4.25 1.50
C ASN A 12 -13.81 -4.70 0.10
N ALA A 13 -13.67 -6.01 -0.13
CA ALA A 13 -13.39 -6.58 -1.44
C ALA A 13 -14.54 -6.33 -2.41
N LEU A 14 -15.80 -6.55 -1.98
CA LEU A 14 -16.98 -6.28 -2.80
C LEU A 14 -17.05 -4.79 -3.21
N ARG A 15 -16.80 -3.88 -2.25
CA ARG A 15 -16.70 -2.44 -2.55
C ARG A 15 -15.57 -2.10 -3.52
N ALA A 16 -14.46 -2.83 -3.47
CA ALA A 16 -13.35 -2.68 -4.41
C ALA A 16 -13.75 -3.08 -5.85
N PHE A 17 -14.58 -4.11 -6.00
CA PHE A 17 -15.03 -4.59 -7.31
C PHE A 17 -16.20 -3.80 -7.91
N GLY A 18 -16.83 -2.90 -7.15
CA GLY A 18 -17.93 -2.07 -7.63
C GLY A 18 -17.48 -0.90 -8.50
N GLY A 19 -18.09 -0.73 -9.68
CA GLY A 19 -18.06 0.49 -10.49
C GLY A 19 -16.66 1.08 -10.72
N LYS A 20 -16.47 2.36 -10.34
CA LYS A 20 -15.21 3.11 -10.52
C LYS A 20 -14.02 2.51 -9.76
N ASN A 21 -14.26 1.78 -8.67
CA ASN A 21 -13.18 1.22 -7.85
C ASN A 21 -12.44 0.08 -8.54
N LYS A 22 -13.10 -0.65 -9.46
CA LYS A 22 -12.45 -1.68 -10.28
C LYS A 22 -11.39 -1.07 -11.20
N LEU A 23 -11.68 0.10 -11.79
CA LEU A 23 -10.72 0.83 -12.61
C LEU A 23 -9.55 1.34 -11.76
N VAL A 24 -9.83 1.88 -10.57
CA VAL A 24 -8.79 2.32 -9.62
C VAL A 24 -7.89 1.14 -9.23
N LEU A 25 -8.48 0.00 -8.89
CA LEU A 25 -7.76 -1.21 -8.50
C LEU A 25 -6.82 -1.70 -9.62
N ASN A 26 -7.28 -1.70 -10.87
CA ASN A 26 -6.46 -2.08 -12.01
C ASN A 26 -5.30 -1.09 -12.21
N ARG A 27 -5.53 0.21 -12.08
CA ARG A 27 -4.45 1.21 -12.16
C ARG A 27 -3.44 1.05 -11.03
N SER A 28 -3.90 0.83 -9.80
CA SER A 28 -3.01 0.56 -8.67
C SER A 28 -2.16 -0.69 -8.89
N ARG A 29 -2.71 -1.72 -9.53
CA ARG A 29 -1.94 -2.91 -9.93
C ARG A 29 -0.80 -2.55 -10.87
N GLU A 30 -1.08 -1.82 -11.94
CA GLU A 30 -0.07 -1.45 -12.94
C GLU A 30 1.01 -0.55 -12.33
N VAL A 31 0.64 0.39 -11.45
CA VAL A 31 1.61 1.19 -10.71
C VAL A 31 2.50 0.30 -9.84
N LEU A 32 1.93 -0.61 -9.05
CA LEU A 32 2.74 -1.44 -8.14
C LEU A 32 3.68 -2.40 -8.87
N LYS A 33 3.33 -2.82 -10.09
CA LYS A 33 4.25 -3.58 -10.95
C LYS A 33 5.52 -2.79 -11.28
N THR A 34 5.42 -1.48 -11.52
CA THR A 34 6.61 -0.65 -11.79
C THR A 34 7.53 -0.54 -10.57
N TRP A 35 6.98 -0.80 -9.37
CA TRP A 35 7.73 -0.93 -8.12
C TRP A 35 8.17 -2.36 -7.82
N GLY A 36 8.10 -3.26 -8.80
CA GLY A 36 8.60 -4.63 -8.68
C GLY A 36 7.67 -5.62 -7.96
N TRP A 37 6.39 -5.27 -7.76
CA TRP A 37 5.44 -6.23 -7.20
C TRP A 37 5.07 -7.29 -8.24
N SER A 38 5.10 -8.55 -7.83
CA SER A 38 4.52 -9.64 -8.60
C SER A 38 2.99 -9.62 -8.55
N GLU A 39 2.32 -10.37 -9.43
CA GLU A 39 0.87 -10.57 -9.33
C GLU A 39 0.49 -11.24 -8.01
N ASP A 40 1.33 -12.14 -7.48
CA ASP A 40 1.09 -12.79 -6.20
C ASP A 40 1.21 -11.83 -5.01
N ASP A 41 2.17 -10.91 -5.05
CA ASP A 41 2.29 -9.83 -4.06
C ASP A 41 1.03 -8.97 -4.03
N PHE A 42 0.57 -8.55 -5.22
CA PHE A 42 -0.63 -7.74 -5.36
C PHE A 42 -1.88 -8.48 -4.84
N LEU A 43 -2.07 -9.73 -5.25
CA LEU A 43 -3.20 -10.55 -4.82
C LEU A 43 -3.16 -10.83 -3.31
N SER A 44 -1.98 -11.11 -2.75
CA SER A 44 -1.80 -11.33 -1.32
C SER A 44 -2.14 -10.07 -0.52
N ALA A 45 -1.62 -8.91 -0.93
CA ALA A 45 -1.91 -7.62 -0.33
C ALA A 45 -3.39 -7.25 -0.43
N PHE A 46 -4.00 -7.47 -1.60
CA PHE A 46 -5.42 -7.21 -1.82
C PHE A 46 -6.31 -8.10 -0.96
N ARG A 47 -5.98 -9.39 -0.83
CA ARG A 47 -6.72 -10.32 0.06
C ARG A 47 -6.63 -9.93 1.52
N LYS A 48 -5.50 -9.39 1.98
CA LYS A 48 -5.33 -8.93 3.37
C LYS A 48 -6.11 -7.64 3.62
N ASN A 49 -6.02 -6.67 2.72
CA ASN A 49 -6.68 -5.39 2.89
C ASN A 49 -7.00 -4.72 1.55
N PRO A 50 -8.18 -4.97 0.95
CA PRO A 50 -8.56 -4.39 -0.34
C PRO A 50 -8.49 -2.86 -0.37
N ARG A 51 -8.77 -2.20 0.76
CA ARG A 51 -8.79 -0.72 0.85
C ARG A 51 -7.44 -0.08 0.57
N CYS A 52 -6.34 -0.78 0.81
CA CYS A 52 -5.02 -0.22 0.54
C CYS A 52 -4.75 -0.01 -0.96
N MET A 53 -5.54 -0.66 -1.82
CA MET A 53 -5.43 -0.60 -3.28
C MET A 53 -6.56 0.20 -3.95
N ILE A 54 -7.46 0.81 -3.17
CA ILE A 54 -8.51 1.70 -3.68
C ILE A 54 -8.11 3.14 -3.33
N VAL A 55 -6.97 3.58 -3.85
CA VAL A 55 -6.42 4.92 -3.63
C VAL A 55 -6.05 5.54 -4.97
N SER A 56 -5.91 6.86 -5.01
CA SER A 56 -5.47 7.51 -6.25
C SER A 56 -4.04 7.10 -6.60
N GLU A 57 -3.77 6.97 -7.90
CA GLU A 57 -2.44 6.69 -8.44
C GLU A 57 -1.40 7.70 -7.93
N LYS A 58 -1.73 8.99 -7.94
CA LYS A 58 -0.88 10.05 -7.36
C LYS A 58 -0.49 9.74 -5.92
N LYS A 59 -1.46 9.40 -5.05
CA LYS A 59 -1.18 9.08 -3.65
C LYS A 59 -0.27 7.86 -3.55
N LEU A 60 -0.52 6.84 -4.37
CA LEU A 60 0.25 5.60 -4.36
C LEU A 60 1.70 5.84 -4.75
N MET A 61 1.94 6.59 -5.83
CA MET A 61 3.28 6.99 -6.26
C MET A 61 4.01 7.78 -5.17
N GLN A 62 3.38 8.81 -4.61
CA GLN A 62 3.98 9.62 -3.54
C GLN A 62 4.29 8.80 -2.28
N THR A 63 3.44 7.81 -1.98
CA THR A 63 3.68 6.91 -0.84
C THR A 63 4.86 6.00 -1.12
N MET A 64 4.93 5.38 -2.29
CA MET A 64 6.05 4.51 -2.65
C MET A 64 7.37 5.28 -2.72
N ASP A 65 7.38 6.50 -3.26
CA ASP A 65 8.55 7.36 -3.27
C ASP A 65 9.05 7.68 -1.84
N LEU A 66 8.14 8.06 -0.93
CA LEU A 66 8.48 8.27 0.47
C LEU A 66 9.09 7.01 1.12
N LEU A 67 8.44 5.86 0.96
CA LEU A 67 8.83 4.65 1.69
C LEU A 67 10.06 3.95 1.08
N VAL A 68 10.13 3.87 -0.25
CA VAL A 68 11.19 3.13 -0.94
C VAL A 68 12.39 4.03 -1.20
N ASN A 69 12.18 5.18 -1.85
CA ASN A 69 13.30 6.03 -2.27
C ASN A 69 13.84 6.86 -1.10
N LYS A 70 12.96 7.52 -0.34
CA LYS A 70 13.40 8.38 0.77
C LYS A 70 13.80 7.61 2.02
N MET A 71 12.97 6.65 2.46
CA MET A 71 13.25 5.87 3.68
C MET A 71 14.11 4.62 3.44
N GLY A 72 14.37 4.26 2.17
CA GLY A 72 15.21 3.12 1.83
C GLY A 72 14.59 1.75 2.11
N TRP A 73 13.28 1.66 2.34
CA TRP A 73 12.62 0.38 2.61
C TRP A 73 12.42 -0.42 1.32
N SER A 74 12.57 -1.74 1.40
CA SER A 74 12.38 -2.56 0.21
C SER A 74 10.92 -2.62 -0.22
N SER A 75 10.67 -2.56 -1.54
CA SER A 75 9.31 -2.66 -2.09
C SER A 75 8.59 -3.95 -1.68
N GLY A 76 9.32 -5.07 -1.60
CA GLY A 76 8.78 -6.34 -1.09
C GLY A 76 8.35 -6.28 0.38
N MET A 77 9.02 -5.49 1.22
CA MET A 77 8.55 -5.25 2.59
C MET A 77 7.23 -4.47 2.58
N ILE A 78 7.07 -3.49 1.68
CA ILE A 78 5.81 -2.76 1.52
C ILE A 78 4.70 -3.69 1.04
N ALA A 79 4.98 -4.63 0.13
CA ALA A 79 4.02 -5.66 -0.30
C ALA A 79 3.52 -6.51 0.87
N LYS A 80 4.44 -6.96 1.73
CA LYS A 80 4.11 -7.74 2.93
C LYS A 80 3.22 -6.95 3.90
N TYR A 81 3.47 -5.65 4.04
CA TYR A 81 2.78 -4.73 4.96
C TYR A 81 1.93 -3.67 4.25
N SER A 82 1.18 -4.08 3.22
CA SER A 82 0.45 -3.19 2.31
C SER A 82 -0.55 -2.22 2.97
N VAL A 83 -0.95 -2.47 4.23
CA VAL A 83 -1.80 -1.56 5.01
C VAL A 83 -1.27 -0.12 5.05
N VAL A 84 0.05 0.07 4.96
CA VAL A 84 0.66 1.40 4.95
C VAL A 84 0.21 2.26 3.77
N LEU A 85 -0.08 1.66 2.60
CA LEU A 85 -0.58 2.36 1.41
C LEU A 85 -1.99 2.96 1.63
N GLY A 86 -2.75 2.37 2.55
CA GLY A 86 -4.06 2.86 2.95
C GLY A 86 -4.02 4.08 3.87
N LEU A 87 -2.89 4.37 4.52
CA LEU A 87 -2.78 5.47 5.47
C LEU A 87 -2.75 6.84 4.78
N SER A 88 -3.08 7.91 5.51
CA SER A 88 -2.92 9.28 5.01
C SER A 88 -1.42 9.60 4.89
N LEU A 89 -1.00 10.05 3.71
CA LEU A 89 0.39 10.44 3.47
C LEU A 89 0.82 11.56 4.41
N GLU A 90 0.09 12.68 4.37
CA GLU A 90 0.40 13.89 5.13
C GLU A 90 0.16 13.74 6.63
N ARG A 91 -0.98 13.16 7.03
CA ARG A 91 -1.36 13.13 8.46
C ARG A 91 -0.73 11.97 9.22
N ARG A 92 -0.23 10.92 8.53
CA ARG A 92 0.26 9.70 9.20
C ARG A 92 1.64 9.26 8.73
N LEU A 93 1.86 9.12 7.42
CA LEU A 93 3.11 8.54 6.94
C LEU A 93 4.29 9.51 7.12
N ILE A 94 4.16 10.76 6.67
CA ILE A 94 5.22 11.76 6.78
C ILE A 94 5.64 11.95 8.25
N PRO A 95 4.74 12.23 9.22
CA PRO A 95 5.14 12.42 10.61
C PRO A 95 5.85 11.21 11.21
N ARG A 96 5.40 9.99 10.89
CA ARG A 96 6.02 8.75 11.40
C ARG A 96 7.39 8.52 10.78
N CYS A 97 7.54 8.75 9.48
CA CYS A 97 8.82 8.61 8.79
C CYS A 97 9.84 9.62 9.34
N SER A 98 9.44 10.86 9.61
CA SER A 98 10.31 11.86 10.23
C SER A 98 10.80 11.44 11.62
N VAL A 99 9.93 10.84 12.45
CA VAL A 99 10.36 10.29 13.75
C VAL A 99 11.37 9.16 13.56
N VAL A 100 11.12 8.22 12.65
CA VAL A 100 12.04 7.11 12.36
C VAL A 100 13.39 7.64 11.87
N GLU A 101 13.40 8.62 10.97
CA GLU A 101 14.61 9.26 10.44
C GLU A 101 15.45 9.88 11.58
N VAL A 102 14.82 10.64 12.49
CA VAL A 102 15.49 11.21 13.67
C VAL A 102 16.06 10.13 14.59
N LEU A 103 15.33 9.03 14.81
CA LEU A 103 15.80 7.93 15.64
C LEU A 103 17.01 7.23 15.01
N LEU A 104 16.94 6.89 13.72
CA LEU A 104 18.05 6.24 13.01
C LEU A 104 19.32 7.11 13.00
N LEU A 105 19.19 8.42 12.83
CA LEU A 105 20.32 9.35 12.90
C LEU A 105 20.96 9.44 14.29
N ARG A 106 20.20 9.15 15.36
CA ARG A 106 20.69 9.22 16.75
C ARG A 106 21.35 7.92 17.22
N PHE A 107 21.02 6.78 16.63
CA PHE A 107 21.52 5.46 17.06
C PHE A 107 22.57 4.84 16.12
N HIS A 108 22.94 5.52 15.03
CA HIS A 108 24.05 5.13 14.14
C HIS A 108 25.29 6.04 14.26
N LYS A 109 25.47 6.70 15.42
CA LYS A 109 26.74 7.31 15.85
C LYS A 109 27.35 6.47 16.96
#